data_AF-A0A554J5W4-F1
#
_entry.id   AF-A0A554J5W4-F1
#
_cell.length_a   1.000
_cell.length_b   1.000
_cell.length_c   1.000
_cell.angle_alpha   90.00
_cell.angle_beta   90.00
_cell.angle_gamma   90.00
#
_symmetry.space_group_name_H-M   'P 1'
#
loop_
_entity.id
_entity.type
_entity.pdbx_description
1 polymer ?
#
loop_
_entity_poly.entity_id
_entity_poly.type
_entity_poly.pdbx_seq_one_letter_code
_entity_poly.pdbx_strand_id
1 'polypeptide(L)'
;MPKILKALLAISILLLAAVYLSSIGKQDQPAQFFIGARNQPPTQKPQNKIFQITNPELTNLPGRWAMAVKNLKSDETYLLRADEKFPAASLYKLAVMWKAYEALEKNQLTPDEILSADKITLDKIVEGKQDKETPETPQETVSLTVENALRAAITVSDNYSAILLAQKLVQLTGLKDVLFKKEEKSTEEPQIKQKPQSRPFEPFKYKKAKELAKNMSAQSQNQPKNEIELIE
;
A
#
# COMPACT_ATOMS: atom_id res chain seq x y z
N MET A 1 -0.60 47.72 -39.53
CA MET A 1 -0.64 47.40 -38.08
C MET A 1 0.69 47.82 -37.45
N PRO A 2 0.70 48.73 -36.45
CA PRO A 2 1.93 49.21 -35.85
C PRO A 2 2.72 48.05 -35.20
N LYS A 3 4.05 48.10 -35.24
CA LYS A 3 4.94 47.03 -34.72
C LYS A 3 4.63 46.67 -33.27
N ILE A 4 4.27 47.67 -32.47
CA ILE A 4 3.87 47.53 -31.07
C ILE A 4 2.63 46.63 -30.90
N LEU A 5 1.64 46.75 -31.79
CA LEU A 5 0.41 45.96 -31.71
C LEU A 5 0.65 44.47 -32.03
N LYS A 6 1.62 44.16 -32.90
CA LYS A 6 2.02 42.76 -33.18
C LYS A 6 2.74 42.12 -32.00
N ALA A 7 3.60 42.88 -31.31
CA ALA A 7 4.29 42.39 -30.11
C ALA A 7 3.32 42.09 -28.97
N LEU A 8 2.34 42.98 -28.74
CA LEU A 8 1.30 42.76 -27.73
C LEU A 8 0.42 41.54 -28.04
N LEU A 9 0.09 41.32 -29.31
CA LEU A 9 -0.68 40.14 -29.74
C LEU A 9 0.12 38.84 -29.50
N ALA A 10 1.41 38.82 -29.82
CA ALA A 10 2.26 37.65 -29.60
C ALA A 10 2.39 37.29 -28.11
N ILE A 11 2.55 38.29 -27.24
CA ILE A 11 2.61 38.11 -25.79
C ILE A 11 1.27 37.57 -25.26
N SER A 12 0.15 38.11 -25.74
CA SER A 12 -1.20 37.63 -25.37
C SER A 12 -1.42 36.15 -25.74
N ILE A 13 -1.00 35.74 -26.93
CA ILE A 13 -1.10 34.34 -27.39
C ILE A 13 -0.23 33.43 -26.51
N LEU A 14 0.98 33.86 -26.15
CA LEU A 14 1.88 33.11 -25.28
C LEU A 14 1.32 32.93 -23.87
N LEU A 15 0.70 33.97 -23.31
CA LEU A 15 0.02 33.89 -22.02
C LEU A 15 -1.18 32.94 -22.07
N LEU A 16 -1.99 33.00 -23.13
CA LEU A 16 -3.12 32.08 -23.35
C LEU A 16 -2.65 30.63 -23.47
N ALA A 17 -1.57 30.38 -24.21
CA ALA A 17 -0.98 29.05 -24.34
C ALA A 17 -0.45 28.52 -23.00
N ALA A 18 0.21 29.38 -22.19
CA ALA A 18 0.70 29.00 -20.86
C ALA A 18 -0.45 28.66 -19.90
N VAL A 19 -1.53 29.44 -19.91
CA VAL A 19 -2.75 29.16 -19.13
C VAL A 19 -3.38 27.85 -19.58
N TYR A 20 -3.53 27.64 -20.89
CA TYR A 20 -4.11 26.42 -21.44
C TYR A 20 -3.29 25.17 -21.07
N LEU A 21 -1.96 25.23 -21.21
CA LEU A 21 -1.04 24.15 -20.81
C LEU A 21 -1.07 23.87 -19.31
N SER A 22 -1.22 24.90 -18.47
CA SER A 22 -1.35 24.72 -17.02
C SER A 22 -2.68 24.04 -16.60
N SER A 23 -3.69 24.07 -17.48
CA SER A 23 -5.00 23.46 -17.22
C SER A 23 -5.07 21.97 -17.60
N ILE A 24 -4.24 21.52 -18.56
CA ILE A 24 -4.25 20.13 -19.06
C ILE A 24 -3.64 19.15 -18.05
N GLY A 25 -2.78 19.61 -17.14
CA GLY A 25 -2.10 18.76 -16.15
C GLY A 25 -2.88 18.46 -14.87
N LYS A 26 -4.11 18.99 -14.70
CA LYS A 26 -4.89 18.84 -13.46
C LYS A 26 -6.14 17.98 -13.64
N GLN A 27 -6.02 16.88 -14.39
CA GLN A 27 -7.02 15.84 -14.29
C GLN A 27 -6.74 15.01 -13.01
N ASP A 28 -6.98 15.65 -11.86
CA ASP A 28 -7.16 14.98 -10.58
C ASP A 28 -8.46 14.16 -10.69
N GLN A 29 -8.42 13.04 -11.41
CA GLN A 29 -9.33 11.96 -11.08
C GLN A 29 -8.77 11.41 -9.76
N PRO A 30 -9.40 11.67 -8.60
CA PRO A 30 -8.99 10.97 -7.40
C PRO A 30 -9.04 9.49 -7.75
N ALA A 31 -7.93 8.79 -7.57
CA ALA A 31 -7.88 7.33 -7.62
C ALA A 31 -8.79 6.79 -6.52
N GLN A 32 -10.11 6.78 -6.77
CA GLN A 32 -11.12 6.31 -5.83
C GLN A 32 -11.18 4.79 -5.76
N PHE A 33 -10.23 4.09 -6.40
CA PHE A 33 -10.24 2.64 -6.35
C PHE A 33 -9.93 2.11 -4.95
N PHE A 34 -9.26 2.89 -4.08
CA PHE A 34 -8.92 2.45 -2.71
C PHE A 34 -8.83 3.58 -1.65
N ILE A 35 -9.62 4.66 -1.75
CA ILE A 35 -9.69 5.62 -0.63
C ILE A 35 -10.51 4.98 0.50
N GLY A 36 -9.79 4.26 1.37
CA GLY A 36 -10.29 3.77 2.64
C GLY A 36 -11.58 2.98 2.49
N ALA A 37 -11.45 1.68 2.20
CA ALA A 37 -12.44 0.73 2.69
C ALA A 37 -12.57 0.97 4.20
N ARG A 38 -13.49 1.86 4.59
CA ARG A 38 -13.97 1.92 5.96
C ARG A 38 -14.58 0.55 6.13
N ASN A 39 -13.98 -0.26 6.99
CA ASN A 39 -14.59 -1.48 7.50
C ASN A 39 -15.83 -1.05 8.26
N GLN A 40 -16.88 -0.63 7.55
CA GLN A 40 -18.20 -0.57 8.10
C GLN A 40 -18.54 -2.01 8.44
N PRO A 41 -18.90 -2.31 9.70
CA PRO A 41 -19.32 -3.64 10.06
C PRO A 41 -20.44 -4.02 9.08
N PRO A 42 -20.31 -5.15 8.37
CA PRO A 42 -21.27 -5.53 7.34
C PRO A 42 -22.65 -5.57 8.00
N THR A 43 -23.59 -4.83 7.42
CA THR A 43 -24.99 -4.94 7.82
C THR A 43 -25.43 -6.33 7.36
N GLN A 44 -25.48 -7.29 8.28
CA GLN A 44 -25.91 -8.66 7.97
C GLN A 44 -27.37 -8.60 7.50
N LYS A 45 -27.58 -8.63 6.18
CA LYS A 45 -28.89 -8.92 5.59
C LYS A 45 -29.05 -10.44 5.46
N PRO A 46 -30.29 -10.96 5.63
CA PRO A 46 -30.50 -12.39 5.83
C PRO A 46 -30.29 -13.20 4.55
N GLN A 47 -29.78 -14.43 4.73
CA GLN A 47 -29.72 -15.56 3.79
C GLN A 47 -29.38 -15.22 2.34
N ASN A 48 -28.10 -14.91 2.13
CA ASN A 48 -27.52 -14.77 0.80
C ASN A 48 -27.49 -16.14 0.09
N LYS A 49 -27.97 -16.24 -1.17
CA LYS A 49 -27.87 -17.47 -1.99
C LYS A 49 -26.45 -18.03 -2.03
N ILE A 50 -25.45 -17.16 -1.92
CA ILE A 50 -24.03 -17.52 -1.81
C ILE A 50 -23.75 -18.45 -0.61
N PHE A 51 -24.36 -18.18 0.56
CA PHE A 51 -24.20 -19.01 1.75
C PHE A 51 -24.67 -20.45 1.55
N GLN A 52 -25.79 -20.61 0.84
CA GLN A 52 -26.40 -21.93 0.62
C GLN A 52 -25.54 -22.81 -0.30
N ILE A 53 -24.78 -22.20 -1.21
CA ILE A 53 -23.89 -22.92 -2.12
C ILE A 53 -22.59 -23.31 -1.39
N THR A 54 -22.02 -22.42 -0.59
CA THR A 54 -20.65 -22.61 -0.08
C THR A 54 -20.56 -23.37 1.24
N ASN A 55 -21.58 -23.28 2.12
CA ASN A 55 -21.44 -23.78 3.49
C ASN A 55 -21.32 -25.32 3.61
N PRO A 56 -22.16 -26.16 2.96
CA PRO A 56 -22.09 -27.60 3.15
C PRO A 56 -20.81 -28.23 2.60
N GLU A 57 -20.24 -27.66 1.54
CA GLU A 57 -18.97 -28.15 0.98
C GLU A 57 -17.79 -27.81 1.92
N LEU A 58 -17.72 -26.58 2.43
CA LEU A 58 -16.63 -26.14 3.29
C LEU A 58 -16.61 -26.84 4.65
N THR A 59 -17.76 -27.23 5.20
CA THR A 59 -17.81 -27.96 6.48
C THR A 59 -17.26 -29.37 6.39
N ASN A 60 -17.21 -29.96 5.19
CA ASN A 60 -16.70 -31.32 4.97
C ASN A 60 -15.21 -31.34 4.58
N LEU A 61 -14.60 -30.17 4.33
CA LEU A 61 -13.18 -30.09 4.04
C LEU A 61 -12.37 -30.06 5.33
N PRO A 62 -11.27 -30.83 5.43
CA PRO A 62 -10.39 -30.76 6.58
C PRO A 62 -9.77 -29.35 6.71
N GLY A 63 -9.52 -28.94 7.96
CA GLY A 63 -8.82 -27.69 8.27
C GLY A 63 -9.72 -26.52 8.66
N ARG A 64 -9.11 -25.33 8.74
CA ARG A 64 -9.80 -24.07 9.06
C ARG A 64 -9.85 -23.20 7.82
N TRP A 65 -11.03 -22.67 7.52
CA TRP A 65 -11.30 -21.86 6.35
C TRP A 65 -11.88 -20.52 6.75
N ALA A 66 -11.49 -19.46 6.05
CA ALA A 66 -12.18 -18.17 6.08
C ALA A 66 -12.43 -17.72 4.64
N MET A 67 -13.46 -16.91 4.47
CA MET A 67 -13.89 -16.44 3.16
C MET A 67 -14.55 -15.07 3.28
N ALA A 68 -14.23 -14.21 2.34
CA ALA A 68 -14.90 -12.93 2.14
C ALA A 68 -15.27 -12.81 0.66
N VAL A 69 -16.57 -12.65 0.38
CA VAL A 69 -17.09 -12.47 -0.98
C VAL A 69 -17.83 -11.16 -1.03
N LYS A 70 -17.54 -10.33 -2.03
CA LYS A 70 -18.25 -9.08 -2.27
C LYS A 70 -18.77 -9.04 -3.70
N ASN A 71 -20.08 -8.84 -3.84
CA ASN A 71 -20.69 -8.55 -5.13
C ASN A 71 -20.46 -7.07 -5.46
N LEU A 72 -19.67 -6.79 -6.50
CA LEU A 72 -19.32 -5.41 -6.88
C LEU A 72 -20.50 -4.64 -7.51
N LYS A 73 -21.56 -5.31 -7.96
CA LYS A 73 -22.76 -4.67 -8.53
C LYS A 73 -23.79 -4.31 -7.46
N SER A 74 -24.05 -5.22 -6.52
CA SER A 74 -25.05 -5.04 -5.46
C SER A 74 -24.49 -4.55 -4.14
N ASP A 75 -23.16 -4.49 -4.00
CA ASP A 75 -22.42 -4.23 -2.76
C ASP A 75 -22.66 -5.29 -1.65
N GLU A 76 -23.40 -6.35 -1.94
CA GLU A 76 -23.67 -7.44 -0.99
C GLU A 76 -22.37 -8.15 -0.63
N THR A 77 -22.17 -8.36 0.68
CA THR A 77 -20.99 -9.01 1.22
C THR A 77 -21.37 -10.24 2.00
N TYR A 78 -20.58 -11.29 1.86
CA TYR A 78 -20.67 -12.53 2.63
C TYR A 78 -19.32 -12.81 3.28
N LEU A 79 -19.32 -13.02 4.60
CA LEU A 79 -18.13 -13.27 5.40
C LEU A 79 -18.28 -14.57 6.19
N LEU A 80 -17.24 -15.40 6.16
CA LEU A 80 -17.08 -16.60 6.97
C LEU A 80 -15.75 -16.47 7.71
N ARG A 81 -15.78 -16.39 9.05
CA ARG A 81 -14.59 -16.29 9.92
C ARG A 81 -13.60 -15.21 9.47
N ALA A 82 -14.11 -14.09 8.95
CA ALA A 82 -13.30 -13.01 8.38
C ALA A 82 -12.49 -12.23 9.42
N ASP A 83 -12.79 -12.44 10.70
CA ASP A 83 -12.09 -11.90 11.87
C ASP A 83 -10.98 -12.83 12.39
N GLU A 84 -10.91 -14.08 11.91
CA GLU A 84 -9.83 -14.99 12.25
C GLU A 84 -8.52 -14.62 11.51
N LYS A 85 -7.39 -14.93 12.14
CA LYS A 85 -6.06 -14.70 11.56
C LYS A 85 -5.61 -15.93 10.76
N PHE A 86 -5.10 -15.68 9.57
CA PHE A 86 -4.50 -16.68 8.68
C PHE A 86 -3.12 -16.22 8.22
N PRO A 87 -2.16 -17.15 8.02
CA PRO A 87 -0.90 -16.80 7.40
C PRO A 87 -1.16 -16.26 6.00
N ALA A 88 -0.61 -15.07 5.69
CA ALA A 88 -0.86 -14.40 4.42
C ALA A 88 -0.21 -15.14 3.22
N ALA A 89 0.76 -16.03 3.46
CA ALA A 89 1.58 -16.65 2.41
C ALA A 89 2.08 -15.58 1.42
N SER A 90 1.87 -15.73 0.11
CA SER A 90 2.26 -14.72 -0.88
C SER A 90 1.25 -13.57 -1.06
N LEU A 91 0.11 -13.60 -0.37
CA LEU A 91 -0.93 -12.58 -0.50
C LEU A 91 -0.46 -11.19 -0.02
N TYR A 92 0.55 -11.12 0.85
CA TYR A 92 1.16 -9.85 1.27
C TYR A 92 1.74 -9.02 0.10
N LYS A 93 2.12 -9.68 -1.01
CA LYS A 93 2.68 -9.02 -2.19
C LYS A 93 1.70 -8.02 -2.83
N LEU A 94 0.39 -8.21 -2.62
CA LEU A 94 -0.62 -7.24 -3.02
C LEU A 94 -0.50 -5.91 -2.24
N ALA A 95 -0.17 -5.97 -0.95
CA ALA A 95 0.07 -4.77 -0.15
C ALA A 95 1.36 -4.06 -0.55
N VAL A 96 2.42 -4.83 -0.87
CA VAL A 96 3.69 -4.30 -1.41
C VAL A 96 3.43 -3.60 -2.75
N MET A 97 2.69 -4.25 -3.67
CA MET A 97 2.32 -3.68 -4.95
C MET A 97 1.53 -2.38 -4.78
N TRP A 98 0.51 -2.37 -3.92
CA TRP A 98 -0.28 -1.15 -3.67
C TRP A 98 0.60 0.02 -3.21
N LYS A 99 1.53 -0.25 -2.29
CA LYS A 99 2.48 0.78 -1.80
C LYS A 99 3.47 1.23 -2.87
N ALA A 100 3.90 0.33 -3.74
CA ALA A 100 4.76 0.68 -4.88
C ALA A 100 4.04 1.60 -5.87
N TYR A 101 2.77 1.31 -6.22
CA TYR A 101 1.97 2.20 -7.07
C TYR A 101 1.74 3.57 -6.40
N GLU A 102 1.46 3.61 -5.10
CA GLU A 102 1.35 4.87 -4.36
C GLU A 102 2.66 5.70 -4.43
N ALA A 103 3.82 5.04 -4.34
CA ALA A 103 5.12 5.71 -4.46
C ALA A 103 5.41 6.20 -5.88
N LEU A 104 5.02 5.43 -6.91
CA LEU A 104 5.10 5.82 -8.33
C LEU A 104 4.24 7.05 -8.62
N GLU A 105 2.98 7.07 -8.17
CA GLU A 105 2.07 8.21 -8.34
C GLU A 105 2.61 9.49 -7.68
N LYS A 106 3.32 9.35 -6.56
CA LYS A 106 3.96 10.46 -5.85
C LYS A 106 5.34 10.83 -6.40
N ASN A 107 5.79 10.21 -7.48
CA ASN A 107 7.14 10.37 -8.05
C ASN A 107 8.27 10.10 -7.03
N GLN A 108 8.02 9.24 -6.03
CA GLN A 108 9.03 8.79 -5.05
C GLN A 108 9.80 7.57 -5.53
N LEU A 109 9.29 6.94 -6.59
CA LEU A 109 9.82 5.77 -7.27
C LEU A 109 9.68 6.02 -8.77
N THR A 110 10.59 5.48 -9.58
CA THR A 110 10.43 5.49 -11.05
C THR A 110 10.41 4.05 -11.58
N PRO A 111 9.72 3.75 -12.70
CA PRO A 111 9.63 2.38 -13.22
C PRO A 111 10.99 1.75 -13.60
N ASP A 112 11.94 2.57 -14.03
CA ASP A 112 13.28 2.19 -14.48
C ASP A 112 14.32 2.18 -13.34
N GLU A 113 13.94 2.62 -12.14
CA GLU A 113 14.82 2.57 -10.98
C GLU A 113 15.28 1.14 -10.69
N ILE A 114 16.59 0.96 -10.53
CA ILE A 114 17.20 -0.33 -10.24
C ILE A 114 17.10 -0.64 -8.75
N LEU A 115 16.48 -1.77 -8.44
CA LEU A 115 16.44 -2.39 -7.13
C LEU A 115 17.46 -3.52 -7.10
N SER A 116 18.33 -3.54 -6.10
CA SER A 116 19.32 -4.59 -5.97
C SER A 116 19.61 -4.95 -4.51
N ALA A 117 19.90 -6.23 -4.29
CA ALA A 117 20.41 -6.73 -3.02
C ALA A 117 21.23 -8.00 -3.26
N ASP A 118 22.07 -8.34 -2.29
CA ASP A 118 22.81 -9.60 -2.33
C ASP A 118 21.84 -10.79 -2.24
N LYS A 119 22.06 -11.80 -3.09
CA LYS A 119 21.23 -13.00 -3.14
C LYS A 119 21.18 -13.69 -1.78
N ILE A 120 22.30 -13.76 -1.07
CA ILE A 120 22.36 -14.39 0.26
C ILE A 120 21.47 -13.65 1.26
N THR A 121 21.44 -12.32 1.20
CA THR A 121 20.53 -11.52 2.03
C THR A 121 19.07 -11.83 1.71
N LEU A 122 18.73 -11.95 0.43
CA LEU A 122 17.38 -12.29 -0.01
C LEU A 122 16.98 -13.71 0.41
N ASP A 123 17.87 -14.70 0.26
CA ASP A 123 17.65 -16.08 0.70
C ASP A 123 17.35 -16.16 2.19
N LYS A 124 18.16 -15.48 3.03
CA LYS A 124 17.92 -15.42 4.48
C LYS A 124 16.54 -14.85 4.82
N ILE A 125 16.13 -13.78 4.14
CA ILE A 125 14.81 -13.17 4.36
C ILE A 125 13.69 -14.14 3.97
N VAL A 126 13.81 -14.83 2.84
CA VAL A 126 12.82 -15.82 2.38
C VAL A 126 12.71 -17.00 3.36
N GLU A 127 13.84 -17.47 3.89
CA GLU A 127 13.90 -18.53 4.88
C GLU A 127 13.46 -18.09 6.29
N GLY A 128 13.23 -16.79 6.50
CA GLY A 128 12.91 -16.23 7.81
C GLY A 128 14.08 -16.23 8.81
N LYS A 129 15.32 -16.35 8.32
CA LYS A 129 16.54 -16.32 9.12
C LYS A 129 17.01 -14.87 9.31
N GLN A 130 17.40 -14.51 10.53
CA GLN A 130 17.89 -13.17 10.86
C GLN A 130 19.37 -13.13 11.27
N ASP A 131 20.11 -14.22 11.10
CA ASP A 131 21.45 -14.30 11.66
C ASP A 131 22.45 -13.36 10.97
N LYS A 132 23.20 -12.68 11.82
CA LYS A 132 24.10 -11.54 11.54
C LYS A 132 25.40 -11.90 10.82
N GLU A 133 25.58 -13.17 10.45
CA GLU A 133 26.85 -13.59 9.83
C GLU A 133 26.94 -13.07 8.39
N THR A 134 27.87 -12.15 8.17
CA THR A 134 28.29 -11.69 6.85
C THR A 134 29.07 -12.80 6.16
N PRO A 135 28.62 -13.27 4.98
CA PRO A 135 29.39 -14.19 4.15
C PRO A 135 30.73 -13.57 3.75
N GLU A 136 31.82 -14.35 3.82
CA GLU A 136 33.19 -13.88 3.52
C GLU A 136 33.51 -13.83 2.01
N THR A 137 32.64 -14.35 1.14
CA THR A 137 32.89 -14.51 -0.30
C THR A 137 32.11 -13.51 -1.15
N PRO A 138 32.57 -13.24 -2.40
CA PRO A 138 31.86 -12.36 -3.35
C PRO A 138 30.43 -12.85 -3.54
N GLN A 139 29.46 -11.95 -3.31
CA GLN A 139 28.05 -12.31 -3.31
C GLN A 139 27.45 -12.05 -4.69
N GLU A 140 26.70 -13.04 -5.19
CA GLU A 140 25.84 -12.84 -6.36
C GLU A 140 24.79 -11.78 -6.02
N THR A 141 24.64 -10.77 -6.89
CA THR A 141 23.65 -9.70 -6.72
C THR A 141 22.44 -9.98 -7.57
N VAL A 142 21.24 -9.88 -6.98
CA VAL A 142 19.98 -9.85 -7.73
C VAL A 142 19.65 -8.39 -8.01
N SER A 143 19.35 -8.06 -9.27
CA SER A 143 19.07 -6.70 -9.72
C SER A 143 17.92 -6.67 -10.72
N LEU A 144 16.94 -5.80 -10.48
CA LEU A 144 15.73 -5.65 -11.30
C LEU A 144 15.30 -4.19 -11.34
N THR A 145 14.71 -3.74 -12.45
CA THR A 145 13.95 -2.48 -12.44
C THR A 145 12.70 -2.62 -11.59
N VAL A 146 12.18 -1.51 -11.06
CA VAL A 146 10.90 -1.44 -10.36
C VAL A 146 9.77 -2.09 -11.17
N GLU A 147 9.68 -1.80 -12.48
CA GLU A 147 8.66 -2.38 -13.36
C GLU A 147 8.77 -3.92 -13.40
N ASN A 148 9.98 -4.44 -13.60
CA ASN A 148 10.21 -5.88 -13.69
C ASN A 148 9.95 -6.57 -12.35
N ALA A 149 10.36 -5.95 -11.24
CA ALA A 149 10.08 -6.45 -9.90
C ALA A 149 8.57 -6.48 -9.62
N LEU A 150 7.82 -5.43 -9.96
CA LEU A 150 6.36 -5.40 -9.79
C LEU A 150 5.67 -6.50 -10.60
N ARG A 151 6.08 -6.63 -11.87
CA ARG A 151 5.56 -7.68 -12.75
C ARG A 151 5.83 -9.06 -12.16
N ALA A 152 7.09 -9.39 -11.87
CA ALA A 152 7.46 -10.72 -11.38
C ALA A 152 6.82 -11.05 -10.02
N ALA A 153 6.77 -10.10 -9.09
CA ALA A 153 6.16 -10.27 -7.78
C ALA A 153 4.67 -10.64 -7.85
N ILE A 154 3.96 -10.20 -8.89
CA ILE A 154 2.50 -10.42 -9.03
C ILE A 154 2.18 -11.55 -10.01
N THR A 155 2.86 -11.62 -11.15
CA THR A 155 2.55 -12.60 -12.20
C THR A 155 3.03 -14.01 -11.85
N VAL A 156 4.20 -14.12 -11.23
CA VAL A 156 4.81 -15.42 -10.86
C VAL A 156 5.08 -15.52 -9.36
N SER A 157 4.57 -14.58 -8.57
CA SER A 157 4.74 -14.55 -7.12
C SER A 157 6.22 -14.57 -6.69
N ASP A 158 7.10 -13.93 -7.46
CA ASP A 158 8.53 -13.95 -7.17
C ASP A 158 8.85 -13.31 -5.80
N ASN A 159 9.55 -14.06 -4.95
CA ASN A 159 9.83 -13.63 -3.57
C ASN A 159 10.89 -12.52 -3.54
N TYR A 160 11.96 -12.63 -4.33
CA TYR A 160 13.04 -11.64 -4.34
C TYR A 160 12.54 -10.28 -4.80
N SER A 161 11.76 -10.23 -5.87
CA SER A 161 11.14 -9.03 -6.40
C SER A 161 10.27 -8.32 -5.35
N ALA A 162 9.44 -9.08 -4.63
CA ALA A 162 8.60 -8.53 -3.58
C ALA A 162 9.43 -7.98 -2.40
N ILE A 163 10.51 -8.67 -2.02
CA ILE A 163 11.42 -8.23 -0.95
C ILE A 163 12.15 -6.95 -1.35
N LEU A 164 12.70 -6.89 -2.57
CA LEU A 164 13.38 -5.71 -3.11
C LEU A 164 12.46 -4.48 -3.10
N LEU A 165 11.22 -4.63 -3.58
CA LEU A 165 10.21 -3.58 -3.53
C LEU A 165 9.91 -3.14 -2.10
N ALA A 166 9.67 -4.10 -1.20
CA ALA A 166 9.36 -3.80 0.19
C ALA A 166 10.50 -3.09 0.91
N GLN A 167 11.76 -3.50 0.69
CA GLN A 167 12.94 -2.83 1.23
C GLN A 167 13.02 -1.38 0.74
N LYS A 168 12.84 -1.14 -0.55
CA LYS A 168 12.82 0.20 -1.12
C LYS A 168 11.72 1.08 -0.52
N LEU A 169 10.52 0.52 -0.35
CA LEU A 169 9.39 1.22 0.27
C LEU A 169 9.65 1.60 1.74
N VAL A 170 10.31 0.71 2.50
CA VAL A 170 10.74 1.03 3.87
C VAL A 170 11.75 2.18 3.88
N GLN A 171 12.70 2.19 2.94
CA GLN A 171 13.69 3.28 2.82
C GLN A 171 13.01 4.62 2.50
N LEU A 172 12.04 4.63 1.58
CA LEU A 172 11.32 5.84 1.18
C LEU A 172 10.40 6.40 2.27
N THR A 173 9.75 5.54 3.04
CA THR A 173 8.71 5.95 4.01
C THR A 173 9.24 6.10 5.43
N GLY A 174 10.42 5.57 5.74
CA GLY A 174 10.93 5.45 7.11
C GLY A 174 10.11 4.49 7.99
N LEU A 175 9.09 3.81 7.44
CA LEU A 175 8.19 2.93 8.17
C LEU A 175 8.77 1.52 8.27
N LYS A 176 9.86 1.38 9.03
CA LYS A 176 10.47 0.07 9.34
C LYS A 176 9.48 -0.90 9.99
N ASP A 177 8.47 -0.37 10.68
CA ASP A 177 7.55 -1.16 11.51
C ASP A 177 6.23 -1.56 10.82
N VAL A 178 5.96 -1.09 9.59
CA VAL A 178 4.63 -1.26 8.96
C VAL A 178 4.54 -2.48 8.05
N LEU A 179 5.64 -2.85 7.38
CA LEU A 179 5.60 -3.97 6.42
C LEU A 179 6.00 -5.32 7.03
N PHE A 180 6.75 -5.33 8.15
CA PHE A 180 7.38 -6.55 8.68
C PHE A 180 7.24 -6.71 10.18
N LYS A 181 6.16 -6.19 10.80
CA LYS A 181 5.96 -6.38 12.22
C LYS A 181 5.83 -7.88 12.52
N LYS A 182 6.89 -8.46 13.09
CA LYS A 182 6.93 -9.84 13.57
C LYS A 182 5.76 -10.01 14.53
N GLU A 183 4.88 -10.96 14.24
CA GLU A 183 3.80 -11.30 15.18
C GLU A 183 4.44 -11.78 16.48
N GLU A 184 4.21 -11.05 17.58
CA GLU A 184 4.39 -11.61 18.91
C GLU A 184 3.40 -12.78 19.03
N LYS A 185 3.92 -13.96 19.41
CA LYS A 185 3.10 -15.13 19.70
C LYS A 185 2.05 -14.73 20.75
N SER A 186 0.81 -14.59 20.32
CA SER A 186 -0.34 -14.53 21.23
C SER A 186 -0.47 -15.90 21.88
N THR A 187 -0.05 -16.02 23.14
CA THR A 187 -0.11 -17.25 23.95
C THR A 187 -1.52 -17.56 24.48
N GLU A 188 -2.53 -16.77 24.13
CA GLU A 188 -3.90 -17.02 24.60
C GLU A 188 -4.68 -17.85 23.59
N GLU A 189 -4.85 -19.12 23.93
CA GLU A 189 -5.78 -20.05 23.31
C GLU A 189 -7.23 -19.60 23.60
N PRO A 190 -8.06 -19.30 22.59
CA PRO A 190 -9.41 -18.83 22.84
C PRO A 190 -10.28 -19.99 23.33
N GLN A 191 -10.59 -19.98 24.63
CA GLN A 191 -11.60 -20.83 25.24
C GLN A 191 -12.95 -20.57 24.58
N ILE A 192 -13.48 -21.59 23.89
CA ILE A 192 -14.81 -21.57 23.26
C ILE A 192 -15.86 -21.56 24.37
N LYS A 193 -16.33 -20.38 24.75
CA LYS A 193 -17.64 -20.20 25.40
C LYS A 193 -18.51 -19.36 24.49
N GLN A 194 -19.45 -20.04 23.84
CA GLN A 194 -20.51 -19.42 23.04
C GLN A 194 -21.37 -18.52 23.94
N LYS A 195 -21.24 -17.21 23.78
CA LYS A 195 -22.31 -16.22 23.97
C LYS A 195 -22.00 -15.00 23.10
N PRO A 196 -22.92 -14.54 22.23
CA PRO A 196 -22.63 -13.43 21.34
C PRO A 196 -22.73 -12.13 22.14
N GLN A 197 -21.58 -11.58 22.54
CA GLN A 197 -21.45 -10.15 22.78
C GLN A 197 -20.58 -9.59 21.67
N SER A 198 -21.27 -8.96 20.71
CA SER A 198 -20.66 -8.14 19.67
C SER A 198 -19.84 -7.03 20.34
N ARG A 199 -18.51 -7.20 20.35
CA ARG A 199 -17.64 -6.02 20.32
C ARG A 199 -17.52 -5.61 18.85
N PRO A 200 -17.81 -4.35 18.51
CA PRO A 200 -17.52 -3.87 17.17
C PRO A 200 -16.04 -4.08 16.88
N PHE A 201 -15.72 -4.40 15.63
CA PHE A 201 -14.38 -4.36 15.08
C PHE A 201 -13.69 -3.06 15.51
N GLU A 202 -12.77 -3.13 16.48
CA GLU A 202 -11.86 -2.01 16.72
C GLU A 202 -10.79 -2.07 15.64
N PRO A 203 -10.73 -1.09 14.71
CA PRO A 203 -9.64 -1.04 13.76
C PRO A 203 -8.33 -0.93 14.54
N PHE A 204 -7.32 -1.69 14.11
CA PHE A 204 -5.90 -1.45 14.43
C PHE A 204 -5.68 0.04 14.72
N LYS A 205 -5.42 0.37 16.00
CA LYS A 205 -5.42 1.72 16.59
C LYS A 205 -5.13 2.86 15.60
N TYR A 206 -6.16 3.29 14.87
CA TYR A 206 -6.12 4.39 13.90
C TYR A 206 -5.94 5.76 14.59
N LYS A 207 -6.18 5.80 15.91
CA LYS A 207 -6.03 6.98 16.76
C LYS A 207 -4.61 7.52 16.76
N LYS A 208 -3.59 6.63 16.75
CA LYS A 208 -2.17 7.04 16.73
C LYS A 208 -1.75 7.60 15.38
N ALA A 209 -2.24 7.05 14.27
CA ALA A 209 -1.98 7.57 12.91
C ALA A 209 -2.68 8.93 12.68
N LYS A 210 -3.89 9.12 13.23
CA LYS A 210 -4.61 10.39 13.15
C LYS A 210 -3.98 11.49 14.02
N GLU A 211 -3.47 11.15 15.21
CA GLU A 211 -2.67 12.08 16.02
C GLU A 211 -1.32 12.42 15.39
N LEU A 212 -0.66 11.44 14.73
CA LEU A 212 0.58 11.68 14.00
C LEU A 212 0.36 12.64 12.81
N ALA A 213 -0.71 12.44 12.03
CA ALA A 213 -1.05 13.33 10.91
C ALA A 213 -1.41 14.75 11.39
N LYS A 214 -2.08 14.88 12.56
CA LYS A 214 -2.39 16.18 13.17
C LYS A 214 -1.12 16.91 13.62
N ASN A 215 -0.16 16.19 14.21
CA ASN A 215 1.10 16.76 14.68
C ASN A 215 2.06 17.13 13.53
N MET A 216 2.04 16.36 12.42
CA MET A 216 2.81 16.69 11.21
C MET A 216 2.25 17.91 10.47
N SER A 217 0.92 18.13 10.48
CA SER A 217 0.32 19.35 9.93
C SER A 217 0.66 20.60 10.74
N ALA A 218 0.84 20.47 12.06
CA ALA A 218 1.22 21.58 12.95
C ALA A 218 2.71 21.97 12.83
N GLN A 219 3.60 21.03 12.49
CA GLN A 219 5.01 21.30 12.24
C GLN A 219 5.27 21.96 10.87
N SER A 220 4.40 21.77 9.89
CA SER A 220 4.50 22.43 8.58
C SER A 220 4.15 23.93 8.61
N GLN A 221 3.49 24.42 9.66
CA GLN A 221 3.11 25.84 9.80
C GLN A 221 4.15 26.69 10.56
N ASN A 222 5.22 26.08 11.08
CA ASN A 222 6.25 26.76 11.88
C ASN A 222 7.64 26.78 11.22
N GLN A 223 7.75 26.63 9.89
CA GLN A 223 9.03 26.91 9.25
C GLN A 223 9.25 28.44 9.12
N PRO A 224 10.40 28.97 9.57
CA PRO A 224 10.71 30.38 9.42
C PRO A 224 10.82 30.71 7.93
N LYS A 225 10.14 31.79 7.50
CA LYS A 225 10.40 32.40 6.20
C LYS A 225 11.84 32.92 6.23
N ASN A 226 12.74 32.24 5.54
CA ASN A 226 14.06 32.81 5.25
C ASN A 226 13.85 33.92 4.23
N GLU A 227 13.90 35.15 4.73
CA GLU A 227 14.02 36.37 3.94
C GLU A 227 15.44 36.39 3.35
N ILE A 228 15.55 36.35 2.03
CA ILE A 228 16.82 36.51 1.33
C ILE A 228 17.01 38.01 1.13
N GLU A 229 17.85 38.64 1.95
CA GLU A 229 18.41 39.96 1.65
C GLU A 229 19.38 39.83 0.48
N LEU A 230 19.05 40.47 -0.65
CA LEU A 230 20.02 40.80 -1.68
C LEU A 230 20.86 41.98 -1.17
N ILE A 231 22.16 41.77 -1.04
CA ILE A 231 23.15 42.83 -0.87
C ILE A 231 23.60 43.25 -2.28
N GLU A 232 23.26 44.48 -2.67
CA GLU A 232 23.98 45.27 -3.68
C GLU A 232 24.95 46.24 -2.99
#